data_AF-A0A2K6QTU8-F1
#
_entry.id   AF-A0A2K6QTU8-F1
#
_cell.length_a   1.000
_cell.length_b   1.000
_cell.length_c   1.000
_cell.angle_alpha   90.00
_cell.angle_beta   90.00
_cell.angle_gamma   90.00
#
_symmetry.space_group_name_H-M   'P 1'
#
loop_
_entity.id
_entity.type
_entity.pdbx_description
1 polymer ?
#
loop_
_entity_poly.entity_id
_entity_poly.type
_entity_poly.pdbx_seq_one_letter_code
_entity_poly.pdbx_strand_id
1 'polypeptide(L)'
;MVWFLDFPNSMAPKFQSPLLPQKKKPRPPPALGPEETLASAEAIEHIKEIQNEIDRLNERASEEILKVEQKYNKLRQPFFQKRSELITKIPNFWVTTFVNHPQVSALLGKEDEEALHYLTRVEVTEFEDIKSGYRIDFYFDGNPYFENKVLSKEFHLKESGDPSSKSTKRRQHEEPQSADELGEVIKDDIWPNPLQNYLVPDIGDEEGEGEEDDDDEEEEGLEDIDEEGDEDEGEEDDDDEGQEGEQDEGEDG
;
A
#
# COMPACT_ATOMS: atom_id res chain seq x y z
N MET A 1 -4.54 -1.47 7.25
CA MET A 1 -3.93 -0.43 8.09
C MET A 1 -4.11 0.88 7.37
N VAL A 2 -5.14 1.64 7.75
CA VAL A 2 -5.65 2.75 6.94
C VAL A 2 -5.13 4.06 7.51
N TRP A 3 -4.53 4.86 6.62
CA TRP A 3 -4.41 6.32 6.65
C TRP A 3 -3.58 6.96 7.78
N PHE A 4 -2.28 7.17 7.52
CA PHE A 4 -1.59 8.38 8.02
C PHE A 4 -0.69 9.07 6.98
N LEU A 5 -0.70 8.56 5.73
CA LEU A 5 -0.40 9.37 4.54
C LEU A 5 -1.64 10.09 3.99
N ASP A 6 -2.80 9.91 4.61
CA ASP A 6 -3.97 10.79 4.48
C ASP A 6 -3.98 11.87 5.56
N PHE A 7 -2.82 12.47 5.83
CA PHE A 7 -2.87 13.91 5.77
C PHE A 7 -2.86 14.21 4.28
N PRO A 8 -4.02 14.46 3.67
CA PRO A 8 -4.05 14.66 2.25
C PRO A 8 -3.09 15.80 1.99
N ASN A 9 -2.24 15.66 1.00
CA ASN A 9 -1.68 16.81 0.29
C ASN A 9 -2.83 17.58 -0.44
N SER A 10 -4.02 17.64 0.16
CA SER A 10 -5.34 18.04 -0.32
C SER A 10 -6.24 18.58 0.81
N MET A 11 -5.74 18.77 2.04
CA MET A 11 -6.42 19.60 3.07
C MET A 11 -5.57 20.72 3.68
N ALA A 12 -4.30 20.85 3.31
CA ALA A 12 -3.84 22.19 3.00
C ALA A 12 -4.44 22.50 1.62
N PRO A 13 -5.07 23.66 1.38
CA PRO A 13 -5.27 24.09 0.01
C PRO A 13 -3.90 24.03 -0.65
N LYS A 14 -3.69 23.06 -1.56
CA LYS A 14 -2.69 23.20 -2.60
C LYS A 14 -3.08 24.53 -3.24
N PHE A 15 -2.37 25.59 -2.86
CA PHE A 15 -2.33 26.78 -3.66
C PHE A 15 -1.59 26.34 -4.90
N GLN A 16 -2.32 25.68 -5.80
CA GLN A 16 -2.00 25.63 -7.21
C GLN A 16 -1.76 27.09 -7.51
N SER A 17 -0.48 27.47 -7.61
CA SER A 17 -0.09 28.82 -8.01
C SER A 17 -0.96 29.08 -9.23
N PRO A 18 -1.92 30.02 -9.17
CA PRO A 18 -2.85 30.19 -10.26
C PRO A 18 -1.99 30.38 -11.48
N LEU A 19 -2.21 29.55 -12.52
CA LEU A 19 -1.66 29.76 -13.85
C LEU A 19 -1.68 31.26 -14.07
N LEU A 20 -0.49 31.87 -14.14
CA LEU A 20 -0.32 33.32 -14.19
C LEU A 20 -1.39 33.86 -15.13
N PRO A 21 -2.40 34.59 -14.63
CA PRO A 21 -3.42 35.13 -15.50
C PRO A 21 -2.68 36.02 -16.49
N GLN A 22 -2.74 35.62 -17.77
CA GLN A 22 -2.36 36.40 -18.94
C GLN A 22 -2.32 37.89 -18.59
N LYS A 23 -1.10 38.47 -18.55
CA LYS A 23 -0.77 39.86 -18.12
C LYS A 23 -1.97 40.81 -18.20
N LYS A 24 -2.82 40.79 -17.19
CA LYS A 24 -3.74 41.90 -16.91
C LYS A 24 -3.05 42.68 -15.82
N LYS A 25 -2.69 43.92 -16.14
CA LYS A 25 -2.14 44.88 -15.18
C LYS A 25 -2.95 44.78 -13.88
N PRO A 26 -2.30 44.67 -12.70
CA PRO A 26 -3.01 44.67 -11.44
C PRO A 26 -3.93 45.90 -11.42
N ARG A 27 -5.24 45.68 -11.23
CA ARG A 27 -6.13 46.81 -10.97
C ARG A 27 -5.64 47.39 -9.65
N PRO A 28 -5.27 48.68 -9.60
CA PRO A 28 -4.85 49.28 -8.34
C PRO A 28 -5.99 49.07 -7.33
N PRO A 29 -5.69 48.73 -6.07
CA PRO A 29 -6.72 48.72 -5.05
C PRO A 29 -7.45 50.07 -5.09
N PRO A 30 -8.78 50.10 -4.87
CA PRO A 30 -9.49 51.36 -4.75
C PRO A 30 -8.75 52.25 -3.76
N ALA A 31 -8.61 53.54 -4.07
CA ALA A 31 -7.87 54.46 -3.21
C ALA A 31 -8.59 54.54 -1.86
N LEU A 32 -8.10 53.78 -0.88
CA LEU A 32 -8.58 53.74 0.49
C LEU A 32 -8.12 55.01 1.20
N GLY A 33 -8.98 55.56 2.05
CA GLY A 33 -8.63 56.73 2.85
C GLY A 33 -7.44 56.43 3.80
N PRO A 34 -6.69 57.44 4.27
CA PRO A 34 -5.55 57.23 5.18
C PRO A 34 -5.92 56.41 6.43
N GLU A 35 -7.13 56.60 6.95
CA GLU A 35 -7.68 55.87 8.09
C GLU A 35 -7.96 54.39 7.77
N GLU A 36 -8.52 54.09 6.60
CA GLU A 36 -8.75 52.71 6.14
C GLU A 36 -7.43 51.98 5.85
N THR A 37 -6.39 52.70 5.39
CA THR A 37 -5.06 52.11 5.18
C THR A 37 -4.35 51.75 6.49
N LEU A 38 -4.57 52.52 7.56
CA LEU A 38 -4.05 52.23 8.90
C LEU A 38 -4.78 51.03 9.52
N ALA A 39 -6.12 51.03 9.48
CA ALA A 39 -6.92 49.92 9.97
C ALA A 39 -6.61 48.60 9.24
N SER A 40 -6.40 48.66 7.92
CA SER A 40 -5.97 47.49 7.14
C SER A 40 -4.56 47.02 7.51
N ALA A 41 -3.63 47.93 7.84
CA ALA A 41 -2.29 47.56 8.26
C ALA A 41 -2.28 46.90 9.64
N GLU A 42 -3.07 47.42 10.59
CA GLU A 42 -3.27 46.81 11.91
C GLU A 42 -3.90 45.41 11.81
N ALA A 43 -4.91 45.23 10.94
CA ALA A 43 -5.50 43.92 10.69
C ALA A 43 -4.47 42.91 10.12
N ILE A 44 -3.57 43.37 9.23
CA ILE A 44 -2.51 42.52 8.68
C ILE A 44 -1.52 42.10 9.77
N GLU A 45 -1.13 42.99 10.68
CA GLU A 45 -0.24 42.64 11.80
C GLU A 45 -0.90 41.60 12.73
N HIS A 46 -2.19 41.78 13.08
CA HIS A 46 -2.91 40.77 13.86
C HIS A 46 -3.00 39.42 13.12
N ILE A 47 -3.22 39.42 11.80
CA ILE A 47 -3.20 38.18 11.00
C ILE A 47 -1.83 37.50 11.06
N LYS A 48 -0.73 38.26 10.99
CA LYS A 48 0.63 37.70 11.11
C LYS A 48 0.85 37.08 12.48
N GLU A 49 0.39 37.73 13.55
CA GLU A 49 0.48 37.19 14.91
C GLU A 49 -0.29 35.86 15.04
N ILE A 50 -1.52 35.80 14.49
CA ILE A 50 -2.32 34.57 14.45
C ILE A 50 -1.62 33.48 13.62
N GLN A 51 -1.06 33.83 12.46
CA GLN A 51 -0.35 32.87 11.61
C GLN A 51 0.87 32.29 12.32
N ASN A 52 1.64 33.11 13.06
CA ASN A 52 2.75 32.62 13.86
C ASN A 52 2.30 31.61 14.93
N GLU A 53 1.11 31.80 15.53
CA GLU A 53 0.57 30.86 16.50
C GLU A 53 0.08 29.56 15.84
N ILE A 54 -0.53 29.64 14.66
CA ILE A 54 -0.86 28.47 13.84
C ILE A 54 0.39 27.67 13.50
N ASP A 55 1.47 28.34 13.09
CA ASP A 55 2.72 27.68 12.71
C ASP A 55 3.35 26.96 13.91
N ARG A 56 3.30 27.55 15.12
CA ARG A 56 3.73 26.89 16.37
C ARG A 56 2.89 25.66 16.70
N LEU A 57 1.58 25.71 16.47
CA LEU A 57 0.71 24.54 16.67
C LEU A 57 1.03 23.43 15.67
N ASN A 58 1.27 23.77 14.40
CA ASN A 58 1.66 22.80 13.36
C ASN A 58 3.01 22.15 13.68
N GLU A 59 3.98 22.92 14.20
CA GLU A 59 5.28 22.39 14.62
C GLU A 59 5.11 21.39 15.77
N ARG A 60 4.33 21.74 16.80
CA ARG A 60 4.04 20.82 17.93
C ARG A 60 3.35 19.53 17.46
N ALA A 61 2.35 19.65 16.58
CA ALA A 61 1.65 18.49 16.03
C ALA A 61 2.62 17.58 15.24
N SER A 62 3.50 18.17 14.44
CA SER A 62 4.52 17.43 13.67
C SER A 62 5.49 16.67 14.59
N GLU A 63 5.91 17.28 15.70
CA GLU A 63 6.77 16.62 16.70
C GLU A 63 6.07 15.46 17.41
N GLU A 64 4.79 15.61 17.75
CA GLU A 64 4.01 14.54 18.40
C GLU A 64 3.81 13.35 17.46
N ILE A 65 3.46 13.61 16.20
CA ILE A 65 3.36 12.57 15.16
C ILE A 65 4.70 11.84 15.01
N LEU A 66 5.81 12.57 14.91
CA LEU A 66 7.14 11.97 14.80
C LEU A 66 7.46 11.04 15.98
N LYS A 67 7.13 11.43 17.22
CA LYS A 67 7.33 10.61 18.42
C LYS A 67 6.48 9.34 18.40
N VAL A 68 5.22 9.43 17.96
CA VAL A 68 4.32 8.28 17.82
C VAL A 68 4.88 7.31 16.79
N GLU A 69 5.25 7.79 15.60
CA GLU A 69 5.74 6.95 14.53
C GLU A 69 7.07 6.27 14.91
N GLN A 70 8.02 6.99 15.52
CA GLN A 70 9.26 6.39 16.03
C GLN A 70 9.00 5.28 17.06
N LYS A 71 8.02 5.47 17.95
CA LYS A 71 7.62 4.45 18.93
C LYS A 71 7.07 3.21 18.22
N TYR A 72 6.14 3.38 17.28
CA TYR A 72 5.50 2.25 16.60
C TYR A 72 6.40 1.58 15.56
N ASN A 73 7.36 2.30 14.96
CA ASN A 73 8.42 1.70 14.13
C ASN A 73 9.26 0.70 14.93
N LYS A 74 9.71 1.10 16.12
CA LYS A 74 10.46 0.21 17.02
C LYS A 74 9.64 -1.00 17.47
N LEU A 75 8.35 -0.79 17.75
CA LEU A 75 7.44 -1.88 18.15
C LEU A 75 7.11 -2.85 17.00
N ARG A 76 7.02 -2.36 15.75
CA ARG A 76 6.75 -3.18 14.55
C ARG A 76 7.95 -4.02 14.12
N GLN A 77 9.17 -3.51 14.30
CA GLN A 77 10.41 -4.17 13.86
C GLN A 77 10.51 -5.67 14.21
N PRO A 78 10.30 -6.13 15.46
CA PRO A 78 10.40 -7.55 15.78
C PRO A 78 9.35 -8.42 15.05
N PHE A 79 8.18 -7.86 14.72
CA PHE A 79 7.15 -8.57 13.96
C PHE A 79 7.50 -8.64 12.48
N PHE A 80 8.05 -7.56 11.90
CA PHE A 80 8.55 -7.60 10.52
C PHE A 80 9.70 -8.60 10.37
N GLN A 81 10.64 -8.65 11.33
CA GLN A 81 11.72 -9.63 11.30
C GLN A 81 11.20 -11.08 11.34
N LYS A 82 10.25 -11.37 12.25
CA LYS A 82 9.58 -12.68 12.32
C LYS A 82 8.84 -13.01 11.01
N ARG A 83 8.14 -12.03 10.43
CA ARG A 83 7.44 -12.20 9.15
C ARG A 83 8.44 -12.52 8.03
N SER A 84 9.56 -11.81 7.94
CA SER A 84 10.60 -12.06 6.94
C SER A 84 11.18 -13.48 7.07
N GLU A 85 11.44 -13.96 8.28
CA GLU A 85 11.90 -15.34 8.51
C GLU A 85 10.89 -16.40 8.07
N LEU A 86 9.58 -16.15 8.23
CA LEU A 86 8.55 -17.05 7.73
C LEU A 86 8.44 -17.01 6.21
N ILE A 87 8.50 -15.82 5.61
CA ILE A 87 8.44 -15.63 4.15
C ILE A 87 9.57 -16.39 3.44
N THR A 88 10.78 -16.45 4.00
CA THR A 88 11.90 -17.21 3.39
C THR A 88 11.64 -18.71 3.25
N LYS A 89 10.60 -19.26 3.90
CA LYS A 89 10.19 -20.66 3.79
C LYS A 89 9.15 -20.90 2.69
N ILE A 90 8.64 -19.84 2.07
CA ILE A 90 7.64 -19.89 1.01
C ILE A 90 8.35 -19.54 -0.31
N PRO A 91 8.61 -20.53 -1.18
CA PRO A 91 9.20 -20.27 -2.50
C PRO A 91 8.35 -19.29 -3.30
N ASN A 92 8.98 -18.47 -4.14
CA ASN A 92 8.33 -17.52 -5.04
C ASN A 92 7.41 -16.47 -4.37
N PHE A 93 7.42 -16.34 -3.05
CA PHE A 93 6.52 -15.45 -2.33
C PHE A 93 6.50 -14.02 -2.89
N TRP A 94 7.68 -13.41 -3.07
CA TRP A 94 7.77 -12.02 -3.51
C TRP A 94 7.43 -11.83 -4.99
N VAL A 95 7.81 -12.75 -5.88
CA VAL A 95 7.43 -12.65 -7.30
C VAL A 95 5.92 -12.77 -7.46
N THR A 96 5.27 -13.76 -6.83
CA THR A 96 3.80 -13.89 -6.83
C THR A 96 3.13 -12.64 -6.26
N THR A 97 3.65 -12.11 -5.13
CA THR A 97 3.11 -10.88 -4.52
C THR A 97 3.19 -9.69 -5.48
N PHE A 98 4.28 -9.55 -6.23
CA PHE A 98 4.48 -8.44 -7.17
C PHE A 98 3.68 -8.57 -8.46
N VAL A 99 3.58 -9.79 -9.01
CA VAL A 99 2.75 -10.08 -10.20
C VAL A 99 1.27 -9.87 -9.91
N ASN A 100 0.82 -10.19 -8.68
CA ASN A 100 -0.57 -10.00 -8.29
C ASN A 100 -0.93 -8.54 -7.97
N HIS A 101 0.06 -7.66 -7.79
CA HIS A 101 -0.19 -6.26 -7.47
C HIS A 101 -0.36 -5.41 -8.75
N PRO A 102 -1.55 -4.79 -9.02
CA PRO A 102 -1.88 -4.18 -10.31
C PRO A 102 -0.88 -3.14 -10.82
N GLN A 103 -0.36 -2.29 -9.93
CA GLN A 103 0.60 -1.25 -10.31
C GLN A 103 2.02 -1.78 -10.49
N VAL A 104 2.39 -2.87 -9.79
CA VAL A 104 3.75 -3.42 -9.88
C VAL A 104 3.86 -4.31 -11.09
N SER A 105 2.87 -5.17 -11.34
CA SER A 105 2.86 -6.06 -12.50
C SER A 105 2.92 -5.31 -13.83
N ALA A 106 2.26 -4.15 -13.93
CA ALA A 106 2.34 -3.27 -15.10
C ALA A 106 3.75 -2.73 -15.40
N LEU A 107 4.66 -2.76 -14.42
CA LEU A 107 6.04 -2.30 -14.56
C LEU A 107 7.04 -3.43 -14.79
N LEU A 108 6.62 -4.70 -14.68
CA LEU A 108 7.49 -5.87 -14.85
C LEU A 108 7.50 -6.32 -16.31
N GLY A 109 8.68 -6.31 -16.92
CA GLY A 109 8.91 -7.02 -18.18
C GLY A 109 9.17 -8.51 -17.93
N LYS A 110 9.17 -9.30 -19.02
CA LYS A 110 9.45 -10.74 -18.95
C LYS A 110 10.79 -11.06 -18.27
N GLU A 111 11.85 -10.33 -18.61
CA GLU A 111 13.17 -10.54 -17.99
C GLU A 111 13.18 -10.16 -16.50
N ASP A 112 12.37 -9.18 -16.08
CA ASP A 112 12.28 -8.78 -14.67
C ASP A 112 11.59 -9.87 -13.84
N GLU A 113 10.49 -10.44 -14.34
CA GLU A 113 9.78 -11.53 -13.69
C GLU A 113 10.68 -12.78 -13.55
N GLU A 114 11.41 -13.16 -14.61
CA GLU A 114 12.36 -14.26 -14.55
C GLU A 114 13.47 -14.03 -13.50
N ALA A 115 13.97 -12.79 -13.39
CA ALA A 115 14.94 -12.43 -12.36
C ALA A 115 14.33 -12.42 -10.95
N LEU A 116 13.05 -12.04 -10.81
CA LEU A 116 12.33 -12.02 -9.54
C LEU A 116 12.09 -13.41 -8.94
N HIS A 117 12.16 -14.50 -9.72
CA HIS A 117 12.17 -15.85 -9.15
C HIS A 117 13.37 -16.11 -8.22
N TYR A 118 14.46 -15.36 -8.38
CA TYR A 118 15.64 -15.44 -7.51
C TYR A 118 15.55 -14.51 -6.29
N LEU A 119 14.46 -13.73 -6.15
CA LEU A 119 14.24 -12.81 -5.03
C LEU A 119 13.81 -13.59 -3.79
N THR A 120 14.68 -13.63 -2.79
CA THR A 120 14.48 -14.40 -1.56
C THR A 120 13.91 -13.56 -0.42
N ARG A 121 14.22 -12.27 -0.39
CA ARG A 121 13.79 -11.35 0.66
C ARG A 121 13.64 -9.93 0.11
N VAL A 122 12.60 -9.25 0.58
CA VAL A 122 12.45 -7.80 0.47
C VAL A 122 12.43 -7.24 1.88
N GLU A 123 13.09 -6.09 2.07
CA GLU A 123 13.15 -5.42 3.36
C GLU A 123 13.01 -3.92 3.17
N VAL A 124 12.01 -3.33 3.83
CA VAL A 124 11.82 -1.88 3.87
C VAL A 124 12.28 -1.38 5.22
N THR A 125 13.27 -0.49 5.20
CA THR A 125 13.85 0.14 6.39
C THR A 125 13.57 1.64 6.34
N GLU A 126 12.80 2.13 7.31
CA GLU A 126 12.63 3.57 7.53
C GLU A 126 13.80 4.10 8.37
N PHE A 127 14.33 5.27 8.02
CA PHE A 127 15.39 5.90 8.80
C PHE A 127 14.84 6.47 10.12
N GLU A 128 15.70 6.63 11.13
CA GLU A 128 15.26 7.03 12.50
C GLU A 128 14.57 8.39 12.53
N ASP A 129 14.89 9.25 11.57
CA ASP A 129 14.18 10.47 11.27
C ASP A 129 13.33 10.31 9.99
N ILE A 130 12.01 10.46 10.14
CA ILE A 130 11.04 10.37 9.04
C ILE A 130 11.38 11.33 7.88
N LYS A 131 12.08 12.43 8.20
CA LYS A 131 12.55 13.40 7.21
C LYS A 131 13.67 12.87 6.31
N SER A 132 14.46 11.88 6.74
CA SER A 132 15.55 11.33 5.92
C SER A 132 15.10 10.30 4.90
N GLY A 133 13.88 9.77 5.03
CA GLY A 133 13.27 8.84 4.07
C GLY A 133 13.43 7.36 4.44
N TYR A 134 13.57 6.49 3.43
CA TYR A 134 13.54 5.03 3.60
C TYR A 134 14.42 4.31 2.58
N ARG A 135 14.72 3.04 2.84
CA ARG A 135 15.46 2.16 1.94
C ARG A 135 14.68 0.87 1.69
N ILE A 136 14.69 0.41 0.45
CA ILE A 136 14.20 -0.91 0.06
C ILE A 136 15.40 -1.75 -0.38
N ASP A 137 15.58 -2.90 0.28
CA ASP A 137 16.60 -3.88 -0.04
C ASP A 137 15.94 -5.12 -0.65
N PHE A 138 16.40 -5.50 -1.85
CA PHE A 138 15.98 -6.71 -2.57
C PHE A 138 17.14 -7.70 -2.56
N TYR A 139 16.95 -8.86 -1.93
CA TYR A 139 17.97 -9.89 -1.75
C TYR A 139 17.76 -11.02 -2.77
N PHE A 140 18.80 -11.32 -3.53
CA PHE A 140 18.76 -12.33 -4.58
C PHE A 140 19.73 -13.47 -4.30
N ASP A 141 19.31 -14.67 -4.65
CA ASP A 141 20.21 -15.79 -4.84
C ASP A 141 21.04 -15.63 -6.13
N GLY A 142 22.02 -16.51 -6.32
CA GLY A 142 22.83 -16.53 -7.54
C GLY A 142 21.96 -16.73 -8.78
N ASN A 143 22.05 -15.80 -9.73
CA ASN A 143 21.17 -15.76 -10.90
C ASN A 143 21.96 -15.33 -12.17
N PRO A 144 21.47 -15.62 -13.39
CA PRO A 144 22.18 -15.33 -14.63
C PRO A 144 22.13 -13.85 -15.07
N TYR A 145 21.30 -13.01 -14.44
CA TYR A 145 21.04 -11.63 -14.87
C TYR A 145 22.05 -10.64 -14.26
N PHE A 146 22.44 -10.84 -13.00
CA PHE A 146 23.40 -9.98 -12.31
C PHE A 146 24.12 -10.70 -11.15
N GLU A 147 25.32 -10.20 -10.81
CA GLU A 147 26.15 -10.74 -9.72
C GLU A 147 25.76 -10.22 -8.33
N ASN A 148 24.98 -9.12 -8.27
CA ASN A 148 24.58 -8.47 -7.03
C ASN A 148 23.68 -9.39 -6.19
N LYS A 149 24.11 -9.69 -4.95
CA LYS A 149 23.26 -10.38 -3.97
C LYS A 149 22.18 -9.50 -3.35
N VAL A 150 22.42 -8.19 -3.33
CA VAL A 150 21.49 -7.21 -2.79
C VAL A 150 21.42 -6.03 -3.75
N LEU A 151 20.21 -5.65 -4.12
CA LEU A 151 19.92 -4.39 -4.79
C LEU A 151 19.19 -3.49 -3.80
N SER A 152 19.82 -2.36 -3.48
CA SER A 152 19.26 -1.37 -2.56
C SER A 152 18.84 -0.12 -3.32
N LYS A 153 17.67 0.41 -2.99
CA LYS A 153 17.14 1.70 -3.45
C LYS A 153 16.80 2.53 -2.22
N GLU A 154 17.46 3.67 -2.06
CA GLU A 154 17.27 4.62 -0.97
C GLU A 154 16.51 5.85 -1.48
N PHE A 155 15.50 6.27 -0.74
CA PHE A 155 14.70 7.45 -0.98
C PHE A 155 14.96 8.42 0.16
N HIS A 156 15.30 9.66 -0.17
CA HIS A 156 15.56 10.73 0.77
C HIS A 156 14.69 11.94 0.44
N LEU A 157 14.15 12.60 1.45
CA LEU A 157 13.52 13.90 1.29
C LEU A 157 14.56 14.98 1.63
N LYS A 158 14.92 15.84 0.67
CA LYS A 158 15.85 16.95 0.95
C LYS A 158 15.16 18.00 1.81
N GLU A 159 15.95 18.80 2.52
CA GLU A 159 15.46 19.93 3.32
C GLU A 159 14.72 20.99 2.47
N SER A 160 14.96 21.01 1.15
CA SER A 160 14.21 21.83 0.18
C SER A 160 12.82 21.28 -0.16
N GLY A 161 12.48 20.08 0.32
CA GLY A 161 11.27 19.34 -0.06
C GLY A 161 11.40 18.54 -1.35
N ASP A 162 12.54 18.59 -2.04
CA ASP A 162 12.76 17.81 -3.26
C ASP A 162 13.11 16.35 -2.92
N PRO A 163 12.44 15.35 -3.52
CA PRO A 163 12.83 13.96 -3.38
C PRO A 163 14.18 13.70 -4.05
N SER A 164 14.96 12.80 -3.47
CA SER A 164 16.21 12.28 -4.04
C SER A 164 16.25 10.77 -3.86
N SER A 165 16.49 10.04 -4.93
CA SER A 165 16.77 8.61 -4.83
C SER A 165 18.25 8.28 -5.11
N LYS A 166 18.73 7.22 -4.48
CA LYS A 166 20.04 6.59 -4.74
C LYS A 166 19.80 5.11 -4.94
N SER A 167 20.49 4.49 -5.88
CA SER A 167 20.32 3.09 -6.17
C SER A 167 21.65 2.38 -6.35
N THR A 168 21.64 1.09 -6.08
CA THR A 168 22.79 0.22 -6.35
C THR A 168 23.01 0.19 -7.86
N LYS A 169 24.21 0.60 -8.30
CA LYS A 169 24.53 0.69 -9.73
C LYS A 169 24.61 -0.70 -10.35
N ARG A 170 23.58 -1.10 -11.09
CA ARG A 170 23.67 -2.22 -12.05
C ARG A 170 24.49 -1.74 -13.25
N ARG A 171 25.41 -2.57 -13.77
CA ARG A 171 26.42 -2.14 -14.76
C ARG A 171 25.84 -1.61 -16.08
N GLN A 172 24.53 -1.74 -16.33
CA GLN A 172 23.86 -1.27 -17.54
C GLN A 172 22.42 -0.82 -17.21
N HIS A 173 22.17 0.47 -16.93
CA HIS A 173 20.92 1.22 -17.21
C HIS A 173 20.89 2.56 -16.45
N GLU A 174 20.34 3.60 -17.08
CA GLU A 174 19.91 4.84 -16.41
C GLU A 174 18.59 4.62 -15.66
N GLU A 175 18.39 5.34 -14.55
CA GLU A 175 17.20 5.21 -13.71
C GLU A 175 15.97 5.89 -14.34
N PRO A 176 14.85 5.18 -14.53
CA PRO A 176 13.61 5.80 -14.96
C PRO A 176 12.93 6.55 -13.79
N GLN A 177 12.21 7.64 -14.12
CA GLN A 177 11.45 8.45 -13.15
C GLN A 177 10.33 7.66 -12.45
N SER A 178 9.84 6.57 -13.07
CA SER A 178 8.84 5.65 -12.48
C SER A 178 9.38 4.84 -11.29
N ALA A 179 10.69 4.82 -11.06
CA ALA A 179 11.28 4.09 -9.94
C ALA A 179 10.93 4.69 -8.57
N ASP A 180 10.52 5.96 -8.52
CA ASP A 180 10.08 6.61 -7.28
C ASP A 180 8.65 6.21 -6.92
N GLU A 181 7.74 6.11 -7.91
CA GLU A 181 6.37 5.63 -7.70
C GLU A 181 6.33 4.17 -7.22
N LEU A 182 7.17 3.30 -7.79
CA LEU A 182 7.29 1.91 -7.34
C LEU A 182 7.76 1.79 -5.89
N GLY A 183 8.66 2.67 -5.46
CA GLY A 183 9.14 2.70 -4.07
C GLY A 183 8.01 2.98 -3.07
N GLU A 184 7.15 3.95 -3.40
CA GLU A 184 5.99 4.31 -2.58
C GLU A 184 4.99 3.15 -2.50
N VAL A 185 4.67 2.52 -3.64
CA VAL A 185 3.77 1.36 -3.69
C VAL A 185 4.28 0.20 -2.83
N ILE A 186 5.58 -0.13 -2.93
CA ILE A 186 6.15 -1.20 -2.12
C ILE A 186 6.10 -0.84 -0.64
N LYS A 187 6.43 0.39 -0.27
CA LYS A 187 6.49 0.83 1.13
C LYS A 187 5.09 0.93 1.78
N ASP A 188 4.14 1.53 1.08
CA ASP A 188 2.87 1.97 1.68
C ASP A 188 1.71 1.00 1.45
N ASP A 189 1.75 0.20 0.37
CA ASP A 189 0.71 -0.77 0.04
C ASP A 189 1.15 -2.21 0.32
N ILE A 190 2.25 -2.64 -0.30
CA ILE A 190 2.67 -4.05 -0.24
C ILE A 190 3.30 -4.40 1.11
N TRP A 191 4.23 -3.58 1.61
CA TRP A 191 5.02 -3.91 2.80
C TRP A 191 4.21 -4.05 4.08
N PRO A 192 3.15 -3.27 4.35
CA PRO A 192 2.32 -3.48 5.54
C PRO A 192 1.68 -4.86 5.57
N ASN A 193 1.23 -5.39 4.43
CA ASN A 193 0.57 -6.69 4.35
C ASN A 193 0.73 -7.39 2.99
N PRO A 194 1.91 -7.99 2.70
CA PRO A 194 2.16 -8.59 1.40
C PRO A 194 1.28 -9.84 1.13
N LEU A 195 0.75 -10.46 2.19
CA LEU A 195 -0.14 -11.61 2.07
C LEU A 195 -1.43 -11.31 1.31
N GLN A 196 -1.91 -10.06 1.33
CA GLN A 196 -3.13 -9.68 0.63
C GLN A 196 -3.00 -9.86 -0.89
N ASN A 197 -1.82 -9.59 -1.45
CA ASN A 197 -1.56 -9.80 -2.87
C ASN A 197 -1.14 -11.25 -3.15
N TYR A 198 -0.40 -11.88 -2.24
CA TYR A 198 0.01 -13.29 -2.40
C TYR A 198 -1.18 -14.27 -2.44
N LEU A 199 -2.24 -14.02 -1.66
CA LEU A 199 -3.39 -14.93 -1.54
C LEU A 199 -4.49 -14.70 -2.59
N VAL A 200 -4.32 -13.74 -3.50
CA VAL A 200 -5.26 -13.57 -4.62
C VAL A 200 -5.20 -14.85 -5.46
N PRO A 201 -6.32 -15.57 -5.66
CA PRO A 201 -6.30 -16.80 -6.45
C PRO A 201 -5.89 -16.47 -7.89
N ASP A 202 -4.94 -17.22 -8.43
CA ASP A 202 -4.76 -17.33 -9.89
C ASP A 202 -6.03 -17.97 -10.45
N ILE A 203 -7.02 -17.17 -10.82
CA ILE A 203 -8.18 -17.63 -11.61
C ILE A 203 -7.76 -17.71 -13.10
N GLY A 204 -6.52 -18.13 -13.38
CA GLY A 204 -5.89 -17.98 -14.70
C GLY A 204 -5.37 -19.27 -15.33
N ASP A 205 -4.98 -20.28 -14.55
CA ASP A 205 -4.20 -21.42 -15.07
C ASP A 205 -4.91 -22.78 -14.90
N GLU A 206 -6.24 -22.82 -15.06
CA GLU A 206 -6.96 -24.02 -15.53
C GLU A 206 -7.42 -23.78 -16.97
N GLU A 207 -6.47 -23.53 -17.89
CA GLU A 207 -6.66 -24.00 -19.27
C GLU A 207 -6.49 -25.52 -19.23
N GLY A 208 -7.57 -26.20 -18.82
CA GLY A 208 -7.72 -27.62 -19.05
C GLY A 208 -7.50 -27.87 -20.54
N GLU A 209 -6.55 -28.75 -20.83
CA GLU A 209 -6.37 -29.36 -22.14
C GLU A 209 -7.68 -30.08 -22.49
N GLY A 210 -8.59 -29.36 -23.13
CA GLY A 210 -9.68 -29.92 -23.90
C GLY A 210 -9.09 -30.45 -25.19
N GLU A 211 -8.51 -31.65 -25.13
CA GLU A 211 -8.29 -32.44 -26.34
C GLU A 211 -9.68 -32.85 -26.86
N GLU A 212 -10.24 -32.03 -27.75
CA GLU A 212 -11.29 -32.46 -28.65
C GLU A 212 -10.66 -33.32 -29.74
N ASP A 213 -10.38 -34.59 -29.42
CA ASP A 213 -10.19 -35.62 -30.43
C ASP A 213 -11.55 -36.31 -30.64
N ASP A 214 -12.26 -35.79 -31.64
CA ASP A 214 -13.29 -36.51 -32.39
C ASP A 214 -12.67 -37.81 -32.94
N ASP A 215 -13.18 -38.98 -32.53
CA ASP A 215 -13.26 -40.14 -33.40
C ASP A 215 -14.40 -41.06 -32.94
N ASP A 216 -15.44 -41.08 -33.80
CA ASP A 216 -16.57 -41.99 -33.82
C ASP A 216 -16.11 -43.47 -33.83
N GLU A 217 -16.82 -44.34 -33.09
CA GLU A 217 -17.33 -45.63 -33.61
C GLU A 217 -18.23 -46.32 -32.56
N GLU A 218 -19.53 -46.41 -32.90
CA GLU A 218 -20.46 -47.57 -32.84
C GLU A 218 -20.19 -48.69 -31.80
N GLU A 219 -21.13 -49.33 -31.11
CA GLU A 219 -22.59 -49.47 -31.08
C GLU A 219 -22.87 -50.34 -29.81
N GLU A 220 -24.15 -50.63 -29.53
CA GLU A 220 -24.68 -51.72 -28.67
C GLU A 220 -24.94 -51.27 -27.22
N GLY A 221 -26.16 -51.22 -26.68
CA GLY A 221 -27.42 -51.80 -27.09
C GLY A 221 -28.17 -52.25 -25.82
N LEU A 222 -29.33 -51.61 -25.57
CA LEU A 222 -30.46 -52.05 -24.72
C LEU A 222 -30.15 -52.19 -23.20
N GLU A 223 -31.05 -51.98 -22.24
CA GLU A 223 -32.49 -52.24 -22.17
C GLU A 223 -33.18 -51.23 -21.25
N ASP A 224 -34.45 -50.96 -21.59
CA ASP A 224 -35.41 -50.19 -20.82
C ASP A 224 -35.63 -50.79 -19.41
N ILE A 225 -35.58 -49.96 -18.38
CA ILE A 225 -36.23 -50.23 -17.10
C ILE A 225 -37.17 -49.07 -16.79
N ASP A 226 -38.44 -49.32 -17.05
CA ASP A 226 -39.56 -48.64 -16.41
C ASP A 226 -39.71 -49.23 -14.99
N GLU A 227 -39.58 -48.40 -13.96
CA GLU A 227 -40.24 -48.70 -12.69
C GLU A 227 -40.68 -47.38 -12.03
N GLU A 228 -41.94 -47.05 -12.30
CA GLU A 228 -42.81 -46.16 -11.51
C GLU A 228 -42.71 -46.50 -10.02
N GLY A 229 -42.65 -45.49 -9.14
CA GLY A 229 -42.49 -45.75 -7.71
C GLY A 229 -42.70 -44.54 -6.82
N ASP A 230 -43.94 -44.07 -6.79
CA ASP A 230 -44.71 -43.55 -5.65
C ASP A 230 -44.24 -42.31 -4.83
N GLU A 231 -45.26 -41.51 -4.57
CA GLU A 231 -45.35 -40.35 -3.70
C GLU A 231 -45.15 -40.75 -2.22
N ASP A 232 -44.53 -39.90 -1.38
CA ASP A 232 -45.14 -39.59 -0.08
C ASP A 232 -44.57 -38.30 0.54
N GLU A 233 -45.51 -37.49 1.04
CA GLU A 233 -45.29 -36.30 1.84
C GLU A 233 -45.01 -36.70 3.31
N GLY A 234 -44.25 -35.88 4.03
CA GLY A 234 -44.01 -36.10 5.46
C GLY A 234 -43.50 -34.83 6.13
N GLU A 235 -44.42 -34.07 6.69
CA GLU A 235 -44.21 -32.85 7.47
C GLU A 235 -43.72 -33.12 8.92
N GLU A 236 -43.47 -32.00 9.63
CA GLU A 236 -43.48 -31.78 11.09
C GLU A 236 -42.25 -32.29 11.88
N ASP A 237 -41.39 -31.40 12.40
CA ASP A 237 -41.50 -30.51 13.58
C ASP A 237 -40.80 -31.16 14.78
N ASP A 238 -39.89 -30.42 15.44
CA ASP A 238 -39.93 -30.22 16.89
C ASP A 238 -38.70 -29.45 17.40
N ASP A 239 -39.05 -28.36 18.08
CA ASP A 239 -38.36 -27.55 19.08
C ASP A 239 -37.26 -28.23 19.91
N ASP A 240 -36.19 -27.47 20.21
CA ASP A 240 -35.65 -27.48 21.58
C ASP A 240 -35.05 -26.11 21.95
N GLU A 241 -35.83 -25.33 22.70
CA GLU A 241 -35.37 -24.16 23.44
C GLU A 241 -34.66 -24.59 24.73
N GLY A 242 -33.34 -24.41 24.77
CA GLY A 242 -32.55 -24.51 25.99
C GLY A 242 -32.40 -23.15 26.70
N GLN A 243 -33.29 -22.88 27.65
CA GLN A 243 -33.25 -21.76 28.60
C GLN A 243 -32.02 -21.76 29.53
N GLU A 244 -31.57 -20.54 29.80
CA GLU A 244 -31.25 -19.92 31.10
C GLU A 244 -30.50 -20.72 32.19
N GLY A 245 -29.35 -20.17 32.59
CA GLY A 245 -28.68 -20.44 33.85
C GLY A 245 -28.21 -19.12 34.48
N GLU A 246 -29.10 -18.53 35.27
CA GLU A 246 -28.87 -17.39 36.15
C GLU A 246 -27.97 -17.73 37.36
N GLN A 247 -27.31 -16.67 37.88
CA GLN A 247 -26.87 -16.45 39.27
C GLN A 247 -25.66 -17.25 39.81
N ASP A 248 -24.63 -16.53 40.27
CA ASP A 248 -24.41 -16.41 41.72
C ASP A 248 -23.62 -15.14 42.06
N GLU A 249 -24.11 -14.44 43.08
CA GLU A 249 -23.50 -13.29 43.74
C GLU A 249 -22.43 -13.77 44.73
N GLY A 250 -21.46 -12.93 45.05
CA GLY A 250 -20.45 -13.27 46.05
C GLY A 250 -19.59 -12.08 46.45
N GLU A 251 -20.14 -11.26 47.35
CA GLU A 251 -19.49 -10.18 48.07
C GLU A 251 -18.28 -10.63 48.92
N ASP A 252 -17.43 -9.63 49.15
CA ASP A 252 -16.63 -9.32 50.35
C ASP A 252 -15.43 -10.18 50.78
N GLY A 253 -14.33 -9.44 50.99
CA GLY A 253 -13.06 -9.84 51.61
C GLY A 253 -12.02 -8.74 51.53
#